data_AF-A0A191Y0P8-F1
#
_entry.id   AF-A0A191Y0P8-F1
#
_cell.length_a   1.000
_cell.length_b   1.000
_cell.length_c   1.000
_cell.angle_alpha   90.00
_cell.angle_beta   90.00
_cell.angle_gamma   90.00
#
_symmetry.space_group_name_H-M   'P 1'
#
loop_
_entity.id
_entity.type
_entity.pdbx_description
1 polymer ?
#
loop_
_entity_poly.entity_id
_entity_poly.type
_entity_poly.pdbx_seq_one_letter_code
_entity_poly.pdbx_strand_id
1 'polypeptide(L)' 'IVGVVDEVEVDHYDSDTRRREPRQDWVIRLIEDDPQYWKSGTEINMGHQQVFKGNIEIAK' A
#
# COMPACT_ATOMS: atom_id res chain seq x y z
N ILE A 1 -1.53 -4.93 1.63
CA ILE A 1 -0.05 -4.99 1.71
C ILE A 1 0.35 -4.23 2.96
N VAL A 2 1.39 -4.65 3.67
CA VAL A 2 1.87 -4.00 4.89
C VAL A 2 3.38 -3.78 4.76
N GLY A 3 3.85 -2.57 5.07
CA GLY A 3 5.26 -2.22 5.16
C GLY A 3 5.75 -2.28 6.60
N VAL A 4 6.89 -2.94 6.83
CA VAL A 4 7.50 -3.09 8.16
C VAL A 4 8.97 -2.71 8.10
N VAL A 5 9.43 -1.91 9.06
CA VAL A 5 10.85 -1.55 9.28
C VAL A 5 11.15 -1.75 10.75
N ASP A 6 12.18 -2.53 11.07
CA ASP A 6 12.57 -2.89 12.44
C ASP A 6 11.38 -3.37 13.28
N GLU A 7 10.59 -4.29 12.72
CA GLU A 7 9.37 -4.87 13.32
C GLU A 7 8.22 -3.88 13.57
N VAL A 8 8.39 -2.61 13.22
CA VAL A 8 7.36 -1.58 13.32
C VAL A 8 6.62 -1.47 11.99
N GLU A 9 5.30 -1.46 12.04
CA GLU A 9 4.49 -1.18 10.86
C GLU A 9 4.56 0.30 10.48
N VAL A 10 5.01 0.57 9.26
CA VAL A 10 5.28 1.91 8.75
C VAL A 10 4.21 2.40 7.78
N ASP A 11 3.59 1.48 7.03
CA ASP A 11 2.45 1.76 6.16
C ASP A 11 1.58 0.54 5.90
N HIS A 12 0.37 0.79 5.45
CA HIS A 12 -0.62 -0.21 5.15
C HIS A 12 -1.41 0.15 3.89
N TYR A 13 -1.67 -0.81 3.00
CA TYR A 13 -2.67 -0.67 1.95
C TYR A 13 -4.01 -1.25 2.38
N ASP A 14 -4.98 -0.36 2.61
CA ASP A 14 -6.37 -0.68 2.93
C ASP A 14 -7.12 -0.99 1.63
N SER A 15 -7.61 -2.22 1.52
CA SER A 15 -8.29 -2.71 0.32
C SER A 15 -9.72 -2.20 0.14
N ASP A 16 -10.33 -1.72 1.22
CA ASP A 16 -11.71 -1.22 1.24
C ASP A 16 -11.73 0.25 0.80
N THR A 17 -10.82 1.06 1.36
CA THR A 17 -10.66 2.47 0.97
C THR A 17 -9.78 2.66 -0.27
N ARG A 18 -9.03 1.61 -0.66
CA ARG A 18 -8.06 1.59 -1.77
C ARG A 18 -6.97 2.63 -1.61
N ARG A 19 -6.44 2.75 -0.40
CA ARG A 19 -5.41 3.73 -0.05
C ARG A 19 -4.23 3.07 0.62
N ARG A 20 -3.02 3.54 0.29
CA ARG A 20 -1.85 3.33 1.14
C ARG A 20 -1.86 4.42 2.21
N GLU A 21 -1.80 4.00 3.47
CA GLU A 21 -1.92 4.83 4.66
C GLU A 21 -0.61 4.77 5.46
N PRO A 22 0.04 5.91 5.74
CA PRO A 22 1.21 5.95 6.59
C PRO A 22 0.82 5.70 8.05
N ARG A 23 1.69 5.04 8.82
CA ARG A 23 1.48 4.78 10.24
C ARG A 23 2.53 5.41 11.16
N GLN A 24 3.56 6.02 10.59
CA GLN A 24 4.64 6.68 11.33
C GLN A 24 4.88 8.09 10.77
N ASP A 25 5.18 9.05 11.64
CA ASP A 25 5.35 10.48 11.26
C ASP A 25 6.44 10.71 10.22
N TRP A 26 7.50 9.91 10.26
CA TRP A 26 8.59 10.02 9.29
C TRP A 26 8.17 9.53 7.90
N VAL A 27 7.20 8.62 7.79
CA VAL A 27 6.61 8.22 6.51
C VAL A 27 5.73 9.34 5.97
N ILE A 28 4.98 10.04 6.84
CA ILE A 28 4.18 11.21 6.44
C ILE A 28 5.07 12.28 5.80
N ARG A 29 6.20 12.61 6.45
CA ARG A 29 7.16 13.57 5.88
C ARG A 29 7.73 13.12 4.53
N LEU A 30 8.02 11.83 4.36
CA LEU A 30 8.47 11.28 3.08
C LEU A 30 7.41 11.44 1.97
N ILE A 31 6.12 11.33 2.31
CA ILE A 31 5.02 11.55 1.36
C ILE A 31 4.93 13.03 0.95
N GLU A 32 5.17 13.94 1.89
CA GLU A 32 5.22 15.38 1.61
C GLU A 32 6.39 15.71 0.68
N ASP A 33 7.54 15.05 0.86
CA ASP A 33 8.74 15.22 0.03
C ASP A 33 8.58 14.65 -1.39
N ASP A 34 7.95 13.47 -1.54
CA ASP A 34 7.64 12.85 -2.84
C ASP A 34 6.21 12.26 -2.89
N PRO A 35 5.21 13.09 -3.19
CA PRO A 35 3.82 12.64 -3.26
C PRO A 35 3.56 11.72 -4.46
N GLN A 36 4.39 11.81 -5.51
CA GLN A 36 4.22 10.99 -6.72
C GLN A 36 4.68 9.55 -6.48
N TYR A 37 5.72 9.35 -5.68
CA TYR A 37 6.10 8.02 -5.20
C TYR A 37 4.96 7.37 -4.40
N TRP A 38 4.33 8.10 -3.47
CA TRP A 38 3.21 7.55 -2.69
C TRP A 38 2.00 7.18 -3.55
N LYS A 39 1.65 8.06 -4.50
CA LYS A 39 0.57 7.82 -5.45
C LYS A 39 0.83 6.58 -6.30
N SER A 40 2.01 6.47 -6.90
CA SER A 40 2.35 5.32 -7.74
C SER A 40 2.36 4.00 -6.96
N GLY A 41 2.85 4.00 -5.71
CA GLY A 41 2.75 2.84 -4.83
C GLY A 41 1.30 2.43 -4.53
N THR A 42 0.40 3.40 -4.36
CA THR A 42 -1.04 3.13 -4.17
C THR A 42 -1.65 2.48 -5.41
N GLU A 43 -1.36 3.01 -6.61
CA GLU A 43 -1.85 2.47 -7.88
C GLU A 43 -1.34 1.04 -8.15
N ILE A 44 -0.07 0.76 -7.82
CA ILE A 44 0.50 -0.59 -7.92
C ILE A 44 -0.25 -1.56 -6.99
N ASN A 45 -0.51 -1.16 -5.75
CA ASN A 45 -1.25 -2.00 -4.79
C ASN A 45 -2.69 -2.27 -5.24
N MET A 46 -3.35 -1.28 -5.86
CA MET A 46 -4.66 -1.48 -6.50
C MET A 46 -4.60 -2.52 -7.63
N GLY A 47 -3.56 -2.47 -8.46
CA GLY A 47 -3.31 -3.45 -9.51
C GLY A 47 -3.12 -4.86 -8.95
N HIS A 48 -2.25 -5.01 -7.94
CA HIS A 48 -2.05 -6.29 -7.25
C HIS A 48 -3.36 -6.83 -6.64
N GLN A 49 -4.19 -5.97 -6.04
CA GLN A 49 -5.49 -6.38 -5.50
C GLN A 49 -6.38 -7.03 -6.58
N GLN A 50 -6.43 -6.49 -7.80
CA GLN A 50 -7.21 -7.09 -8.89
C GLN A 50 -6.63 -8.42 -9.36
N VAL A 51 -5.31 -8.50 -9.50
CA VAL A 51 -4.61 -9.73 -9.90
C VAL A 51 -4.86 -10.85 -8.89
N PHE A 52 -4.71 -10.58 -7.59
CA PHE A 52 -4.96 -11.59 -6.56
C PHE A 52 -6.42 -12.04 -6.50
N LYS A 53 -7.38 -11.13 -6.71
CA LYS A 53 -8.80 -11.51 -6.84
C LYS A 53 -9.00 -12.49 -7.99
N GLY A 54 -8.46 -12.19 -9.18
CA GLY A 54 -8.55 -13.07 -10.34
C GLY A 54 -7.90 -14.45 -10.09
N ASN A 55 -6.71 -14.46 -9.49
CA ASN A 55 -6.01 -15.71 -9.18
C ASN A 55 -6.78 -16.58 -8.17
N ILE A 56 -7.41 -15.98 -7.16
CA ILE A 56 -8.25 -16.70 -6.20
C ILE A 56 -9.45 -17.33 -6.91
N GLU A 57 -10.13 -16.60 -7.79
CA GLU A 57 -11.25 -17.16 -8.56
C GLU A 57 -10.83 -18.30 -9.49
N ILE A 58 -9.63 -18.23 -10.08
CA ILE A 58 -9.08 -19.30 -10.93
C ILE A 58 -8.70 -20.54 -10.11
N ALA A 59 -8.21 -20.36 -8.89
CA ALA A 59 -7.70 -21.44 -8.05
C ALA A 59 -8.79 -22.18 -7.23
N LYS A 60 -10.00 -21.62 -7.14
CA LYS A 60 -11.16 -22.25 -6.49
C LYS A 60 -11.69 -23.43 -7.30
#